data_AF-A0A969C1C6-F1
#
_entry.id   AF-A0A969C1C6-F1
#
_cell.length_a   1.000
_cell.length_b   1.000
_cell.length_c   1.000
_cell.angle_alpha   90.00
_cell.angle_beta   90.00
_cell.angle_gamma   90.00
#
_symmetry.space_group_name_H-M   'P 1'
#
loop_
_entity.id
_entity.type
_entity.pdbx_description
1 polymer ?
#
loop_
_entity_poly.entity_id
_entity_poly.type
_entity_poly.pdbx_seq_one_letter_code
_entity_poly.pdbx_strand_id
1 'polypeptide(L)' 'MSALRVKHAELEAKLEREENRPAPDAKAILDLKKKKLHLKDVMAQELAHN' A
#
# COMPACT_ATOMS: atom_id res chain seq x y z
N MET A 1 13.68 4.40 9.70
CA MET A 1 12.45 4.06 8.95
C MET A 1 12.08 2.63 9.29
N SER A 2 10.87 2.34 9.80
CA SER A 2 10.45 0.96 10.04
C SER A 2 10.22 0.25 8.71
N ALA A 3 10.51 -1.07 8.65
CA ALA A 3 10.32 -1.86 7.43
C ALA A 3 8.87 -1.82 6.90
N LEU A 4 7.89 -1.62 7.79
CA LEU A 4 6.49 -1.44 7.42
C LEU A 4 6.23 -0.13 6.68
N ARG A 5 6.85 0.98 7.11
CA ARG A 5 6.73 2.27 6.41
C ARG A 5 7.34 2.22 5.01
N VAL A 6 8.46 1.52 4.86
CA VAL A 6 9.09 1.31 3.53
C VAL A 6 8.16 0.52 2.61
N LYS A 7 7.61 -0.61 3.08
CA LYS A 7 6.63 -1.41 2.32
C LYS A 7 5.39 -0.59 1.95
N HIS A 8 4.93 0.30 2.83
CA HIS A 8 3.77 1.16 2.55
C HIS A 8 4.07 2.15 1.43
N ALA A 9 5.20 2.85 1.50
CA ALA A 9 5.64 3.77 0.45
C ALA A 9 5.83 3.07 -0.91
N GLU A 10 6.37 1.84 -0.90
CA GLU A 10 6.48 1.03 -2.13
C GLU A 10 5.13 0.66 -2.73
N LEU A 11 4.15 0.30 -1.90
CA LEU A 11 2.79 -0.02 -2.38
C LEU A 11 2.09 1.22 -2.93
N GLU A 12 2.30 2.39 -2.34
CA GLU A 12 1.81 3.68 -2.86
C GLU A 12 2.42 4.00 -4.22
N ALA A 13 3.74 3.90 -4.35
CA ALA A 13 4.41 4.15 -5.63
C ALA A 13 3.96 3.18 -6.72
N LYS A 14 3.71 1.90 -6.38
CA LYS A 14 3.17 0.91 -7.33
C LYS A 14 1.74 1.25 -7.74
N LEU A 15 0.91 1.67 -6.80
CA LEU A 15 -0.48 2.06 -7.06
C LEU A 15 -0.53 3.29 -7.97
N GLU A 16 0.23 4.33 -7.65
CA GLU A 16 0.30 5.55 -8.43
C GLU A 16 0.80 5.27 -9.85
N ARG A 17 1.83 4.43 -10.01
CA ARG A 17 2.29 4.02 -11.34
C ARG A 17 1.18 3.32 -12.12
N GLU A 18 0.46 2.39 -11.50
CA GLU A 18 -0.60 1.62 -12.15
C GLU A 18 -1.80 2.51 -12.55
N GLU A 19 -2.20 3.44 -11.68
CA GLU A 19 -3.29 4.39 -11.93
C GLU A 19 -2.92 5.38 -13.06
N ASN A 20 -1.64 5.72 -13.22
CA ASN A 20 -1.15 6.60 -14.30
C ASN A 20 -0.90 5.87 -15.63
N ARG A 21 -1.11 4.55 -15.71
CA ARG A 21 -0.94 3.82 -16.98
C ARG A 21 -2.06 4.21 -17.96
N PRO A 22 -1.78 4.32 -19.27
CA PRO A 22 -2.81 4.57 -20.29
C PRO A 22 -3.96 3.55 -20.33
N ALA A 23 -3.70 2.32 -19.86
CA ALA A 23 -4.69 1.28 -19.67
C ALA A 23 -4.47 0.64 -18.28
N PRO A 24 -5.09 1.17 -17.22
CA PRO A 24 -4.88 0.70 -15.87
C PRO A 24 -5.53 -0.67 -15.64
N ASP A 25 -4.81 -1.57 -14.96
CA ASP A 25 -5.40 -2.83 -14.49
C ASP A 25 -6.18 -2.58 -13.19
N ALA A 26 -7.51 -2.53 -13.32
CA ALA A 26 -8.41 -2.31 -12.19
C ALA A 26 -8.28 -3.39 -11.09
N LYS A 27 -7.96 -4.64 -11.47
CA LYS A 27 -7.75 -5.73 -10.49
C LYS A 27 -6.44 -5.52 -9.75
N ALA A 28 -5.37 -5.16 -10.45
CA ALA A 28 -4.09 -4.83 -9.83
C ALA A 28 -4.21 -3.64 -8.87
N ILE A 29 -4.92 -2.58 -9.28
CA ILE A 29 -5.22 -1.40 -8.45
C ILE A 29 -5.98 -1.81 -7.18
N LEU A 30 -7.03 -2.63 -7.32
CA LEU A 30 -7.81 -3.11 -6.19
C LEU A 30 -6.96 -3.93 -5.21
N ASP A 31 -6.14 -4.84 -5.73
CA ASP A 31 -5.25 -5.67 -4.92
C ASP A 31 -4.18 -4.85 -4.20
N LEU A 32 -3.62 -3.83 -4.87
CA LEU A 32 -2.68 -2.87 -4.27
C LEU A 32 -3.34 -2.05 -3.16
N LYS A 33 -4.58 -1.56 -3.38
CA LYS A 33 -5.36 -0.83 -2.35
C LYS A 33 -5.65 -1.70 -1.12
N LYS A 34 -6.03 -2.98 -1.31
CA LYS A 34 -6.23 -3.93 -0.21
C LYS A 34 -4.96 -4.17 0.60
N LYS A 35 -3.83 -4.40 -0.08
CA LYS A 35 -2.52 -4.60 0.57
C LYS A 35 -2.11 -3.35 1.35
N LYS A 36 -2.32 -2.16 0.78
CA LYS A 36 -2.05 -0.88 1.45
C LYS A 36 -2.90 -0.70 2.71
N LEU A 37 -4.20 -0.99 2.63
CA LEU A 37 -5.12 -0.91 3.77
C LEU A 37 -4.68 -1.84 4.90
N HIS A 38 -4.42 -3.12 4.58
CA HIS A 38 -3.96 -4.09 5.57
C HIS A 38 -2.65 -3.66 6.25
N LEU A 39 -1.68 -3.15 5.48
CA LEU A 39 -0.41 -2.69 6.03
C LEU A 39 -0.58 -1.45 6.92
N LYS A 40 -1.52 -0.56 6.58
CA LYS A 40 -1.89 0.59 7.41
C LYS A 40 -2.50 0.12 8.73
N ASP A 41 -3.36 -0.88 8.72
CA ASP A 41 -3.97 -1.45 9.92
C ASP A 41 -2.92 -2.11 10.82
N VAL A 42 -2.00 -2.89 10.23
CA VAL A 42 -0.87 -3.50 10.97
C VAL A 42 0.03 -2.43 11.60
N MET A 43 0.35 -1.36 10.89
CA MET A 43 1.12 -0.24 11.45
C MET A 43 0.37 0.47 12.58
N ALA A 44 -0.94 0.68 12.43
CA ALA A 44 -1.76 1.27 13.48
C ALA A 44 -1.82 0.36 14.72
N GLN A 45 -1.89 -0.95 14.52
CA GLN A 45 -1.89 -1.93 15.60
C GLN A 45 -0.52 -2.03 16.30
N GLU A 46 0.59 -1.98 15.54
CA GLU A 46 1.96 -1.91 16.09
C GLU A 46 2.16 -0.64 16.93
N LEU A 47 1.67 0.51 16.45
CA LEU A 47 1.71 1.77 17.18
C LEU A 47 0.86 1.76 18.46
N ALA A 48 -0.21 0.96 18.50
CA ALA A 48 -1.10 0.86 19.67
C ALA A 48 -0.61 -0.12 20.74
N HIS A 49 0.36 -1.00 20.42
CA HIS A 49 0.91 -2.02 21.33
C HIS A 49 2.27 -1.65 21.93
N ASN A 50 2.76 -0.43 21.69
CA ASN A 50 4.07 0.06 22.13
C ASN A 50 3.91 1.36 22.92
#